data_AF-A0A520LWM0-F1
#
_entry.id   AF-A0A520LWM0-F1
#
_cell.length_a   1.000
_cell.length_b   1.000
_cell.length_c   1.000
_cell.angle_alpha   90.00
_cell.angle_beta   90.00
_cell.angle_gamma   90.00
#
_symmetry.space_group_name_H-M   'P 1'
#
loop_
_entity.id
_entity.type
_entity.pdbx_description
1 polymer ?
#
loop_
_entity_poly.entity_id
_entity_poly.type
_entity_poly.pdbx_seq_one_letter_code
_entity_poly.pdbx_strand_id
1 'polypeptide(L)'
;MVKWIIKKIVGSKHQKELKRLKATVEKINQLEVEFQSLSDDQLREKTANWKEHLRNFEVQLDQDIDAWKNKELQRISKNDHQARRDIEEQVRQRKNDLIPDVHQKQDAYLTQILPQAYAVVKNGARRMVGLSYSVCDQPMSWDMIHFDCQLYGGIGLHRGMIAEMATGEGKTLVATLPVYLNALTGRGVHVITVNDYLARRDSEWTGELLKFLGLSIGCIQSQMPSDRRRENYNCDVTYGTNSEFGFDYLRDNGMSHSIDEQVQRGHYFAIIDEVDSVLIDEARTPLIISGPSTVTHTHQYDRFKPLVNQLVKKQTNLCNEAMQQAKQALDSSDSETAGRAMVKVKFGQPKNRQLLRLMEEPENRRIAEKSELSLYQDTHKKA
;
A
#
# COMPACT_ATOMS: atom_id res chain seq x y z
N MET A 1 28.63 14.86 -29.71
CA MET A 1 28.08 15.29 -31.03
C MET A 1 27.18 14.23 -31.67
N VAL A 2 27.64 12.98 -31.84
CA VAL A 2 26.86 11.88 -32.48
C VAL A 2 25.54 11.55 -31.74
N LYS A 3 25.53 11.45 -30.40
CA LYS A 3 24.29 11.26 -29.62
C LYS A 3 23.26 12.38 -29.79
N TRP A 4 23.70 13.63 -30.00
CA TRP A 4 22.82 14.79 -30.19
C TRP A 4 22.20 14.79 -31.60
N ILE A 5 22.99 14.43 -32.62
CA ILE A 5 22.52 14.28 -34.00
C ILE A 5 21.53 13.10 -34.13
N ILE A 6 21.83 11.95 -33.52
CA ILE A 6 20.91 10.79 -33.49
C ILE A 6 19.61 11.13 -32.76
N LYS A 7 19.66 11.88 -31.64
CA LYS A 7 18.45 12.32 -30.90
C LYS A 7 17.60 13.31 -31.72
N LYS A 8 18.21 14.12 -32.58
CA LYS A 8 17.50 15.00 -33.54
C LYS A 8 16.87 14.24 -34.71
N ILE A 9 17.52 13.18 -35.22
CA ILE A 9 17.04 12.40 -36.37
C ILE A 9 16.00 11.34 -35.97
N VAL A 10 16.17 10.71 -34.81
CA VAL A 10 15.33 9.59 -34.34
C VAL A 10 14.23 10.06 -33.37
N GLY A 11 14.33 11.29 -32.88
CA GLY A 11 13.44 11.85 -31.86
C GLY A 11 13.70 11.32 -30.45
N SER A 12 13.29 12.07 -29.43
CA SER A 12 13.36 11.62 -28.03
C SER A 12 12.36 10.47 -27.77
N LYS A 13 12.57 9.71 -26.68
CA LYS A 13 11.59 8.70 -26.21
C LYS A 13 10.19 9.32 -26.07
N HIS A 14 10.10 10.52 -25.53
CA HIS A 14 8.85 11.27 -25.39
C HIS A 14 8.22 11.64 -26.74
N GLN A 15 9.00 12.12 -27.70
CA GLN A 15 8.49 12.44 -29.04
C GLN A 15 7.92 11.21 -29.76
N LYS A 16 8.58 10.05 -29.60
CA LYS A 16 8.05 8.79 -30.13
C LYS A 16 6.75 8.38 -29.46
N GLU A 17 6.65 8.59 -28.16
CA GLU A 17 5.43 8.26 -27.41
C GLU A 17 4.26 9.17 -27.82
N LEU A 18 4.48 10.49 -27.90
CA LEU A 18 3.48 11.43 -28.43
C LEU A 18 3.04 11.06 -29.85
N LYS A 19 3.98 10.66 -30.72
CA LYS A 19 3.65 10.20 -32.09
C LYS A 19 2.76 8.96 -32.09
N ARG A 20 2.93 8.03 -31.15
CA ARG A 20 2.07 6.85 -30.99
C ARG A 20 0.67 7.22 -30.51
N LEU A 21 0.59 8.20 -29.61
CA LEU A 21 -0.68 8.66 -29.05
C LEU A 21 -1.49 9.55 -30.00
N LYS A 22 -0.85 10.11 -31.03
CA LYS A 22 -1.48 11.05 -31.97
C LYS A 22 -2.76 10.50 -32.60
N ALA A 23 -2.74 9.26 -33.08
CA ALA A 23 -3.92 8.64 -33.68
C ALA A 23 -5.08 8.48 -32.67
N THR A 24 -4.76 8.20 -31.41
CA THR A 24 -5.76 8.13 -30.34
C THR A 24 -6.37 9.50 -30.05
N VAL A 25 -5.55 10.55 -29.96
CA VAL A 25 -6.01 11.93 -29.75
C VAL A 25 -6.88 12.42 -30.92
N GLU A 26 -6.47 12.16 -32.16
CA GLU A 26 -7.28 12.45 -33.35
C GLU A 26 -8.62 11.72 -33.30
N LYS A 27 -8.64 10.45 -32.89
CA LYS A 27 -9.88 9.68 -32.76
C LYS A 27 -10.79 10.23 -31.65
N ILE A 28 -10.24 10.66 -30.51
CA ILE A 28 -10.99 11.33 -29.44
C ILE A 28 -11.69 12.57 -29.98
N ASN A 29 -10.95 13.43 -30.71
CA ASN A 29 -11.51 14.66 -31.27
C ASN A 29 -12.60 14.39 -32.31
N GLN A 30 -12.41 13.40 -33.18
CA GLN A 30 -13.45 12.98 -34.14
C GLN A 30 -14.73 12.53 -33.42
N LEU A 31 -14.59 11.66 -32.42
CA LEU A 31 -15.73 11.17 -31.63
C LEU A 31 -16.40 12.30 -30.83
N GLU A 32 -15.65 13.27 -30.32
CA GLU A 32 -16.24 14.42 -29.61
C GLU A 32 -17.17 15.21 -30.51
N VAL A 33 -16.77 15.45 -31.76
CA VAL A 33 -17.62 16.12 -32.77
C VAL A 33 -18.85 15.28 -33.08
N GLU A 34 -18.70 13.97 -33.26
CA GLU A 34 -19.84 13.05 -33.44
C GLU A 34 -20.80 13.08 -32.25
N PHE A 35 -20.29 13.25 -31.02
CA PHE A 35 -21.12 13.26 -29.80
C PHE A 35 -21.83 14.58 -29.54
N GLN A 36 -21.51 15.66 -30.27
CA GLN A 36 -22.24 16.92 -30.18
C GLN A 36 -23.71 16.79 -30.62
N SER A 37 -24.04 15.81 -31.47
CA SER A 37 -25.43 15.56 -31.88
C SER A 37 -26.24 14.73 -30.87
N LEU A 38 -25.61 14.22 -29.81
CA LEU A 38 -26.29 13.41 -28.79
C LEU A 38 -26.98 14.30 -27.75
N SER A 39 -28.04 13.82 -27.12
CA SER A 39 -28.62 14.45 -25.93
C SER A 39 -27.76 14.21 -24.68
N ASP A 40 -28.01 14.97 -23.61
CA ASP A 40 -27.33 14.77 -22.32
C ASP A 40 -27.61 13.36 -21.76
N ASP A 41 -28.84 12.87 -21.94
CA ASP A 41 -29.22 11.53 -21.51
C ASP A 41 -28.49 10.44 -22.28
N GLN A 42 -28.35 10.59 -23.60
CA GLN A 42 -27.57 9.65 -24.43
C GLN A 42 -26.08 9.64 -24.05
N LEU A 43 -25.54 10.78 -23.60
CA LEU A 43 -24.17 10.87 -23.12
C LEU A 43 -24.00 10.12 -21.78
N ARG A 44 -24.95 10.31 -20.84
CA ARG A 44 -24.98 9.58 -19.56
C ARG A 44 -25.22 8.09 -19.72
N GLU A 45 -26.05 7.69 -20.70
CA GLU A 45 -26.32 6.29 -21.00
C GLU A 45 -25.05 5.53 -21.41
N LYS A 46 -24.10 6.19 -22.10
CA LYS A 46 -22.78 5.59 -22.37
C LYS A 46 -22.03 5.23 -21.08
N THR A 47 -22.01 6.13 -20.09
CA THR A 47 -21.43 5.86 -18.77
C THR A 47 -22.08 4.65 -18.12
N ALA A 48 -23.41 4.59 -18.11
CA ALA A 48 -24.17 3.50 -17.49
C ALA A 48 -23.85 2.15 -18.15
N ASN A 49 -23.86 2.10 -19.49
CA ASN A 49 -23.56 0.89 -20.26
C ASN A 49 -22.13 0.38 -20.02
N TRP A 50 -21.14 1.28 -19.94
CA TRP A 50 -19.77 0.87 -19.63
C TRP A 50 -19.60 0.36 -18.19
N LYS A 51 -20.23 1.02 -17.21
CA LYS A 51 -20.24 0.55 -15.82
C LYS A 51 -20.85 -0.84 -15.71
N GLU A 52 -21.98 -1.08 -16.37
CA GLU A 52 -22.64 -2.39 -16.39
C GLU A 52 -21.73 -3.46 -17.03
N HIS A 53 -21.13 -3.15 -18.19
CA HIS A 53 -20.23 -4.09 -18.85
C HIS A 53 -19.00 -4.46 -17.99
N LEU A 54 -18.38 -3.48 -17.35
CA LEU A 54 -17.23 -3.71 -16.46
C LEU A 54 -17.61 -4.52 -15.22
N ARG A 55 -18.79 -4.26 -14.64
CA ARG A 55 -19.33 -5.01 -13.50
C ARG A 55 -19.66 -6.46 -13.87
N ASN A 56 -20.07 -6.72 -15.10
CA ASN A 56 -20.41 -8.07 -15.55
C ASN A 56 -19.21 -9.04 -15.50
N PHE A 57 -17.97 -8.55 -15.59
CA PHE A 57 -16.80 -9.42 -15.39
C PHE A 57 -16.71 -9.96 -13.95
N GLU A 58 -17.03 -9.14 -12.95
CA GLU A 58 -17.05 -9.56 -11.54
C GLU A 58 -18.25 -10.45 -11.24
N VAL A 59 -19.43 -10.11 -11.79
CA VAL A 59 -20.64 -10.93 -11.65
C VAL A 59 -20.42 -12.32 -12.24
N GLN A 60 -19.77 -12.43 -13.40
CA GLN A 60 -19.44 -13.72 -14.00
C GLN A 60 -18.49 -14.53 -13.11
N LEU A 61 -17.47 -13.89 -12.53
CA LEU A 61 -16.56 -14.56 -11.59
C LEU A 61 -17.33 -15.09 -10.38
N ASP A 62 -18.18 -14.28 -9.76
CA ASP A 62 -18.96 -14.70 -8.59
C ASP A 62 -19.90 -15.86 -8.94
N GLN A 63 -20.55 -15.84 -10.11
CA GLN A 63 -21.38 -16.94 -10.60
C GLN A 63 -20.58 -18.24 -10.79
N ASP A 64 -19.37 -18.16 -11.38
CA ASP A 64 -18.51 -19.32 -11.58
C ASP A 64 -18.02 -19.92 -10.25
N ILE A 65 -17.69 -19.05 -9.28
CA ILE A 65 -17.30 -19.43 -7.93
C ILE A 65 -18.46 -20.10 -7.18
N ASP A 66 -19.67 -19.52 -7.24
CA ASP A 66 -20.86 -20.06 -6.58
C ASP A 66 -21.28 -21.41 -7.20
N ALA A 67 -21.22 -21.54 -8.52
CA ALA A 67 -21.47 -22.81 -9.21
C ALA A 67 -20.49 -23.90 -8.76
N TRP A 68 -19.20 -23.56 -8.63
CA TRP A 68 -18.17 -24.46 -8.12
C TRP A 68 -18.43 -24.84 -6.65
N LYS A 69 -18.68 -23.85 -5.78
CA LYS A 69 -18.99 -24.05 -4.36
C LYS A 69 -20.17 -25.01 -4.17
N ASN A 70 -21.25 -24.79 -4.90
CA ASN A 70 -22.45 -25.63 -4.82
C ASN A 70 -22.18 -27.08 -5.23
N LYS A 71 -21.32 -27.30 -6.24
CA LYS A 71 -20.92 -28.64 -6.67
C LYS A 71 -20.10 -29.38 -5.61
N GLU A 72 -19.19 -28.69 -4.91
CA GLU A 72 -18.40 -29.31 -3.84
C GLU A 72 -19.25 -29.59 -2.59
N LEU A 73 -20.16 -28.70 -2.23
CA LEU A 73 -21.09 -28.91 -1.11
C LEU A 73 -22.01 -30.11 -1.29
N GLN A 74 -22.34 -30.49 -2.54
CA GLN A 74 -23.13 -31.69 -2.85
C GLN A 74 -22.37 -33.01 -2.62
N ARG A 75 -21.03 -32.98 -2.57
CA ARG A 75 -20.18 -34.17 -2.39
C ARG A 75 -19.97 -34.55 -0.93
N ILE A 76 -20.30 -33.65 0.00
CA ILE A 76 -20.09 -33.82 1.44
C ILE A 76 -21.41 -34.02 2.19
N SER A 77 -21.33 -34.62 3.37
CA SER A 77 -22.49 -34.71 4.26
C SER A 77 -22.88 -33.35 4.81
N LYS A 78 -24.18 -33.10 5.00
CA LYS A 78 -24.69 -31.82 5.55
C LYS A 78 -24.17 -31.50 6.95
N ASN A 79 -23.80 -32.53 7.73
CA ASN A 79 -23.33 -32.38 9.11
C ASN A 79 -21.81 -32.30 9.22
N ASP A 80 -21.09 -32.37 8.10
CA ASP A 80 -19.63 -32.24 8.09
C ASP A 80 -19.22 -30.77 8.13
N HIS A 81 -19.13 -30.23 9.35
CA HIS A 81 -18.75 -28.83 9.57
C HIS A 81 -17.31 -28.53 9.17
N GLN A 82 -16.39 -29.50 9.26
CA GLN A 82 -14.99 -29.27 8.91
C GLN A 82 -14.86 -29.17 7.39
N ALA A 83 -15.44 -30.11 6.64
CA ALA A 83 -15.40 -30.07 5.18
C ALA A 83 -16.05 -28.80 4.61
N ARG A 84 -17.11 -28.28 5.24
CA ARG A 84 -17.71 -26.99 4.86
C ARG A 84 -16.75 -25.81 5.05
N ARG A 85 -16.04 -25.75 6.18
CA ARG A 85 -15.03 -24.71 6.43
C ARG A 85 -13.88 -24.79 5.41
N ASP A 86 -13.45 -26.00 5.09
CA ASP A 86 -12.38 -26.21 4.11
C ASP A 86 -12.82 -25.76 2.70
N ILE A 87 -14.09 -25.98 2.33
CA ILE A 87 -14.66 -25.46 1.08
C ILE A 87 -14.70 -23.93 1.10
N GLU A 88 -15.11 -23.30 2.21
CA GLU A 88 -15.15 -21.84 2.32
C GLU A 88 -13.76 -21.21 2.16
N GLU A 89 -12.73 -21.82 2.74
CA GLU A 89 -11.35 -21.35 2.55
C GLU A 89 -10.89 -21.54 1.10
N GLN A 90 -11.23 -22.66 0.46
CA GLN A 90 -10.94 -22.88 -0.97
C GLN A 90 -11.68 -21.90 -1.88
N VAL A 91 -12.92 -21.52 -1.55
CA VAL A 91 -13.66 -20.47 -2.27
C VAL A 91 -12.89 -19.16 -2.23
N ARG A 92 -12.43 -18.76 -1.04
CA ARG A 92 -11.65 -17.53 -0.85
C ARG A 92 -10.35 -17.57 -1.65
N GLN A 93 -9.62 -18.68 -1.58
CA GLN A 93 -8.38 -18.86 -2.33
C GLN A 93 -8.62 -18.79 -3.84
N ARG A 94 -9.61 -19.52 -4.36
CA ARG A 94 -9.96 -19.53 -5.78
C ARG A 94 -10.39 -18.16 -6.29
N LYS A 95 -11.15 -17.40 -5.47
CA LYS A 95 -11.51 -16.02 -5.81
C LYS A 95 -10.26 -15.14 -5.92
N ASN A 96 -9.35 -15.23 -4.95
CA ASN A 96 -8.09 -14.49 -4.99
C ASN A 96 -7.23 -14.83 -6.22
N ASP A 97 -7.22 -16.10 -6.65
CA ASP A 97 -6.45 -16.55 -7.81
C ASP A 97 -7.03 -16.05 -9.15
N LEU A 98 -8.35 -15.85 -9.24
CA LEU A 98 -9.05 -15.45 -10.47
C LEU A 98 -9.32 -13.94 -10.60
N ILE A 99 -9.28 -13.20 -9.49
CA ILE A 99 -9.42 -11.73 -9.48
C ILE A 99 -8.44 -11.03 -10.45
N PRO A 100 -7.15 -11.41 -10.53
CA PRO A 100 -6.21 -10.80 -11.47
C PRO A 100 -6.65 -10.90 -12.93
N ASP A 101 -7.24 -12.02 -13.35
CA ASP A 101 -7.73 -12.21 -14.72
C ASP A 101 -8.94 -11.29 -15.01
N VAL A 102 -9.81 -11.08 -14.03
CA VAL A 102 -10.91 -10.12 -14.13
C VAL A 102 -10.39 -8.71 -14.30
N HIS A 103 -9.40 -8.30 -13.49
CA HIS A 103 -8.77 -6.99 -13.62
C HIS A 103 -8.12 -6.81 -15.00
N GLN A 104 -7.44 -7.83 -15.53
CA GLN A 104 -6.85 -7.77 -16.86
C GLN A 104 -7.90 -7.58 -17.97
N LYS A 105 -9.06 -8.24 -17.85
CA LYS A 105 -10.19 -8.04 -18.79
C LYS A 105 -10.77 -6.63 -18.68
N GLN A 106 -10.93 -6.11 -17.46
CA GLN A 106 -11.37 -4.74 -17.23
C GLN A 106 -10.38 -3.74 -17.86
N ASP A 107 -9.07 -3.88 -17.62
CA ASP A 107 -8.03 -2.99 -18.15
C ASP A 107 -7.98 -3.01 -19.70
N ALA A 108 -8.14 -4.19 -20.30
CA ALA A 108 -8.22 -4.34 -21.75
C ALA A 108 -9.45 -3.61 -22.31
N TYR A 109 -10.60 -3.72 -21.63
CA TYR A 109 -11.82 -3.02 -22.02
C TYR A 109 -11.70 -1.50 -21.84
N LEU A 110 -11.12 -1.03 -20.72
CA LEU A 110 -10.82 0.39 -20.50
C LEU A 110 -9.95 0.97 -21.62
N THR A 111 -8.91 0.23 -22.03
CA THR A 111 -8.03 0.62 -23.15
C THR A 111 -8.82 0.73 -24.46
N GLN A 112 -9.76 -0.19 -24.70
CA GLN A 112 -10.61 -0.21 -25.89
C GLN A 112 -11.56 0.99 -25.93
N ILE A 113 -12.22 1.33 -24.82
CA ILE A 113 -13.21 2.42 -24.75
C ILE A 113 -12.59 3.79 -24.50
N LEU A 114 -11.30 3.88 -24.19
CA LEU A 114 -10.61 5.12 -23.83
C LEU A 114 -10.91 6.27 -24.82
N PRO A 115 -10.83 6.10 -26.16
CA PRO A 115 -11.12 7.20 -27.08
C PRO A 115 -12.54 7.75 -26.92
N GLN A 116 -13.53 6.85 -26.77
CA GLN A 116 -14.94 7.19 -26.60
C GLN A 116 -15.18 7.83 -25.22
N ALA A 117 -14.60 7.27 -24.16
CA ALA A 117 -14.73 7.80 -22.80
C ALA A 117 -14.15 9.22 -22.70
N TYR A 118 -12.98 9.47 -23.29
CA TYR A 118 -12.37 10.80 -23.28
C TYR A 118 -13.15 11.79 -24.14
N ALA A 119 -13.73 11.33 -25.25
CA ALA A 119 -14.65 12.15 -26.05
C ALA A 119 -15.91 12.52 -25.27
N VAL A 120 -16.46 11.61 -24.46
CA VAL A 120 -17.59 11.89 -23.54
C VAL A 120 -17.21 12.97 -22.53
N VAL A 121 -16.05 12.86 -21.89
CA VAL A 121 -15.57 13.85 -20.91
C VAL A 121 -15.40 15.23 -21.56
N LYS A 122 -14.72 15.28 -22.72
CA LYS A 122 -14.51 16.52 -23.46
C LYS A 122 -15.82 17.15 -23.93
N ASN A 123 -16.77 16.32 -24.40
CA ASN A 123 -18.09 16.79 -24.81
C ASN A 123 -18.91 17.31 -23.62
N GLY A 124 -18.86 16.65 -22.47
CA GLY A 124 -19.47 17.14 -21.24
C GLY A 124 -18.91 18.49 -20.81
N ALA A 125 -17.59 18.64 -20.83
CA ALA A 125 -16.93 19.92 -20.54
C ALA A 125 -17.39 21.02 -21.51
N ARG A 126 -17.56 20.71 -22.80
CA ARG A 126 -18.11 21.65 -23.79
C ARG A 126 -19.54 22.07 -23.50
N ARG A 127 -20.41 21.14 -23.11
CA ARG A 127 -21.83 21.45 -22.80
C ARG A 127 -21.98 22.34 -21.56
N MET A 128 -21.02 22.24 -20.64
CA MET A 128 -21.02 23.05 -19.42
C MET A 128 -20.51 24.48 -19.64
N VAL A 129 -19.98 24.82 -20.83
CA VAL A 129 -19.47 26.17 -21.10
C VAL A 129 -20.55 27.24 -20.89
N GLY A 130 -20.24 28.27 -20.11
CA GLY A 130 -21.15 29.35 -19.75
C GLY A 130 -22.06 29.05 -18.55
N LEU A 131 -22.02 27.85 -17.98
CA LEU A 131 -22.70 27.54 -16.72
C LEU A 131 -21.87 28.04 -15.53
N SER A 132 -22.53 28.21 -14.37
CA SER A 132 -21.90 28.62 -13.12
C SER A 132 -22.29 27.68 -12.00
N TYR A 133 -21.31 27.32 -11.18
CA TYR A 133 -21.48 26.41 -10.04
C TYR A 133 -20.97 27.05 -8.75
N SER A 134 -21.49 26.64 -7.60
CA SER A 134 -20.96 27.05 -6.30
C SER A 134 -19.76 26.18 -5.96
N VAL A 135 -18.58 26.78 -5.90
CA VAL A 135 -17.31 26.12 -5.55
C VAL A 135 -16.70 26.86 -4.37
N CYS A 136 -16.54 26.18 -3.26
CA CYS A 136 -16.08 26.74 -1.98
C CYS A 136 -16.85 28.01 -1.62
N ASP A 137 -18.18 27.92 -1.75
CA ASP A 137 -19.12 29.00 -1.41
C ASP A 137 -18.99 30.26 -2.32
N GLN A 138 -18.33 30.11 -3.47
CA GLN A 138 -18.18 31.16 -4.48
C GLN A 138 -18.71 30.70 -5.85
N PRO A 139 -19.43 31.55 -6.59
CA PRO A 139 -19.82 31.22 -7.95
C PRO A 139 -18.58 31.17 -8.85
N MET A 140 -18.41 30.07 -9.57
CA MET A 140 -17.36 29.93 -10.58
C MET A 140 -17.96 29.49 -11.91
N SER A 141 -17.65 30.26 -12.94
CA SER A 141 -18.03 29.97 -14.32
C SER A 141 -17.21 28.82 -14.89
N TRP A 142 -17.87 27.96 -15.66
CA TRP A 142 -17.21 26.92 -16.43
C TRP A 142 -16.93 27.43 -17.84
N ASP A 143 -15.66 27.71 -18.15
CA ASP A 143 -15.23 28.19 -19.47
C ASP A 143 -14.09 27.33 -20.03
N MET A 144 -14.19 26.01 -19.88
CA MET A 144 -13.10 25.09 -20.18
C MET A 144 -13.53 23.94 -21.10
N ILE A 145 -12.70 23.65 -22.10
CA ILE A 145 -12.79 22.49 -23.00
C ILE A 145 -11.40 21.90 -23.14
N HIS A 146 -11.27 20.56 -23.18
CA HIS A 146 -9.96 19.93 -23.28
C HIS A 146 -9.22 20.25 -24.59
N PHE A 147 -7.97 20.72 -24.46
CA PHE A 147 -6.99 20.83 -25.55
C PHE A 147 -6.29 19.49 -25.83
N ASP A 148 -5.64 19.37 -26.99
CA ASP A 148 -4.91 18.15 -27.37
C ASP A 148 -3.78 17.81 -26.41
N CYS A 149 -3.04 18.80 -25.90
CA CYS A 149 -2.00 18.59 -24.89
C CYS A 149 -2.56 17.92 -23.64
N GLN A 150 -3.77 18.30 -23.24
CA GLN A 150 -4.46 17.74 -22.08
C GLN A 150 -4.93 16.31 -22.35
N LEU A 151 -5.36 15.99 -23.58
CA LEU A 151 -5.68 14.62 -23.99
C LEU A 151 -4.44 13.71 -23.93
N TYR A 152 -3.27 14.17 -24.39
CA TYR A 152 -2.01 13.44 -24.22
C TYR A 152 -1.68 13.22 -22.73
N GLY A 153 -1.82 14.26 -21.90
CA GLY A 153 -1.61 14.19 -20.46
C GLY A 153 -2.50 13.14 -19.79
N GLY A 154 -3.80 13.16 -20.09
CA GLY A 154 -4.76 12.20 -19.56
C GLY A 154 -4.41 10.75 -19.93
N ILE A 155 -4.04 10.50 -21.19
CA ILE A 155 -3.62 9.16 -21.64
C ILE A 155 -2.35 8.72 -20.89
N GLY A 156 -1.40 9.63 -20.69
CA GLY A 156 -0.19 9.36 -19.91
C GLY A 156 -0.51 8.95 -18.47
N LEU A 157 -1.39 9.70 -17.80
CA LEU A 157 -1.83 9.43 -16.43
C LEU A 157 -2.55 8.08 -16.31
N HIS A 158 -3.46 7.75 -17.25
CA HIS A 158 -4.13 6.44 -17.26
C HIS A 158 -3.11 5.28 -17.40
N ARG A 159 -2.01 5.50 -18.13
CA ARG A 159 -0.92 4.53 -18.28
C ARG A 159 0.06 4.49 -17.10
N GLY A 160 -0.24 5.17 -15.98
CA GLY A 160 0.64 5.23 -14.82
C GLY A 160 1.92 6.03 -15.03
N MET A 161 1.93 6.99 -15.98
CA MET A 161 3.04 7.90 -16.21
C MET A 161 2.84 9.23 -15.50
N ILE A 162 3.93 9.96 -15.27
CA ILE A 162 3.87 11.36 -14.83
C ILE A 162 3.66 12.25 -16.05
N ALA A 163 2.60 13.07 -16.02
CA ALA A 163 2.33 14.09 -17.03
C ALA A 163 2.90 15.43 -16.57
N GLU A 164 4.10 15.77 -17.04
CA GLU A 164 4.70 17.09 -16.81
C GLU A 164 4.03 18.13 -17.71
N MET A 165 3.35 19.10 -17.09
CA MET A 165 2.65 20.18 -17.77
C MET A 165 2.95 21.51 -17.07
N ALA A 166 3.16 22.57 -17.84
CA ALA A 166 3.41 23.89 -17.29
C ALA A 166 2.19 24.41 -16.50
N THR A 167 2.43 25.27 -15.51
CA THR A 167 1.36 25.94 -14.78
C THR A 167 0.47 26.72 -15.74
N GLY A 168 -0.84 26.57 -15.62
CA GLY A 168 -1.82 27.18 -16.52
C GLY A 168 -2.29 26.28 -17.67
N GLU A 169 -1.64 25.13 -17.92
CA GLU A 169 -2.08 24.15 -18.92
C GLU A 169 -3.32 23.34 -18.48
N GLY A 170 -3.90 23.65 -17.31
CA GLY A 170 -5.13 23.03 -16.82
C GLY A 170 -4.97 21.62 -16.25
N LYS A 171 -3.95 21.36 -15.42
CA LYS A 171 -3.71 20.06 -14.75
C LYS A 171 -4.97 19.49 -14.07
N THR A 172 -5.73 20.33 -13.37
CA THR A 172 -6.98 19.94 -12.70
C THR A 172 -8.00 19.38 -13.69
N LEU A 173 -8.17 20.02 -14.86
CA LEU A 173 -9.07 19.54 -15.91
C LEU A 173 -8.53 18.27 -16.59
N VAL A 174 -7.22 18.15 -16.76
CA VAL A 174 -6.58 16.95 -17.34
C VAL A 174 -6.91 15.71 -16.50
N ALA A 175 -6.91 15.83 -15.17
CA ALA A 175 -7.19 14.73 -14.26
C ALA A 175 -8.59 14.12 -14.48
N THR A 176 -9.58 14.88 -14.95
CA THR A 176 -10.95 14.35 -15.15
C THR A 176 -11.00 13.22 -16.16
N LEU A 177 -10.10 13.19 -17.15
CA LEU A 177 -10.06 12.18 -18.20
C LEU A 177 -9.72 10.77 -17.65
N PRO A 178 -8.55 10.54 -17.04
CA PRO A 178 -8.21 9.26 -16.41
C PRO A 178 -9.07 8.97 -15.18
N VAL A 179 -9.50 9.97 -14.41
CA VAL A 179 -10.42 9.76 -13.27
C VAL A 179 -11.73 9.16 -13.77
N TYR A 180 -12.37 9.78 -14.76
CA TYR A 180 -13.63 9.29 -15.32
C TYR A 180 -13.50 7.86 -15.83
N LEU A 181 -12.48 7.59 -16.67
CA LEU A 181 -12.29 6.26 -17.27
C LEU A 181 -12.10 5.17 -16.22
N ASN A 182 -11.21 5.36 -15.25
CA ASN A 182 -10.92 4.35 -14.24
C ASN A 182 -12.08 4.20 -13.22
N ALA A 183 -12.83 5.28 -12.96
CA ALA A 183 -14.00 5.25 -12.08
C ALA A 183 -15.15 4.38 -12.63
N LEU A 184 -15.19 4.10 -13.94
CA LEU A 184 -16.19 3.21 -14.56
C LEU A 184 -16.12 1.77 -14.02
N THR A 185 -15.00 1.35 -13.44
CA THR A 185 -14.87 0.03 -12.81
C THR A 185 -15.67 -0.10 -11.51
N GLY A 186 -16.08 1.02 -10.90
CA GLY A 186 -16.74 1.04 -9.60
C GLY A 186 -15.82 0.70 -8.42
N ARG A 187 -14.52 0.51 -8.64
CA ARG A 187 -13.53 0.16 -7.60
C ARG A 187 -13.04 1.36 -6.78
N GLY A 188 -13.43 2.57 -7.17
CA GLY A 188 -13.04 3.83 -6.52
C GLY A 188 -11.75 4.41 -7.08
N VAL A 189 -11.73 5.72 -7.31
CA VAL A 189 -10.54 6.48 -7.70
C VAL A 189 -10.23 7.53 -6.65
N HIS A 190 -8.98 7.58 -6.20
CA HIS A 190 -8.52 8.61 -5.27
C HIS A 190 -7.84 9.76 -6.01
N VAL A 191 -8.28 10.99 -5.77
CA VAL A 191 -7.60 12.20 -6.25
C VAL A 191 -6.95 12.89 -5.07
N ILE A 192 -5.63 12.88 -5.05
CA ILE A 192 -4.79 13.35 -3.97
C ILE A 192 -4.31 14.76 -4.32
N THR A 193 -4.57 15.71 -3.43
CA THR A 193 -4.11 17.09 -3.51
C THR A 193 -3.25 17.43 -2.29
N VAL A 194 -2.58 18.60 -2.32
CA VAL A 194 -1.67 19.02 -1.24
C VAL A 194 -2.38 19.56 0.02
N ASN A 195 -3.65 19.98 -0.07
CA ASN A 195 -4.40 20.47 1.10
C ASN A 195 -5.91 20.34 0.93
N ASP A 196 -6.63 20.40 2.06
CA ASP A 196 -8.09 20.21 2.13
C ASP A 196 -8.88 21.25 1.31
N TYR A 197 -8.37 22.48 1.17
CA TYR A 197 -9.02 23.50 0.36
C TYR A 197 -9.01 23.11 -1.12
N LEU A 198 -7.86 22.68 -1.65
CA LEU A 198 -7.74 22.24 -3.03
C LEU A 198 -8.55 20.97 -3.29
N ALA A 199 -8.54 20.01 -2.35
CA ALA A 199 -9.39 18.82 -2.43
C ALA A 199 -10.87 19.20 -2.57
N ARG A 200 -11.36 20.08 -1.69
CA ARG A 200 -12.75 20.55 -1.72
C ARG A 200 -13.04 21.32 -3.02
N ARG A 201 -12.21 22.30 -3.37
CA ARG A 201 -12.36 23.12 -4.58
C ARG A 201 -12.46 22.25 -5.84
N ASP A 202 -11.55 21.28 -6.01
CA ASP A 202 -11.49 20.49 -7.23
C ASP A 202 -12.63 19.47 -7.29
N SER A 203 -13.04 18.91 -6.14
CA SER A 203 -14.21 18.04 -6.00
C SER A 203 -15.54 18.75 -6.30
N GLU A 204 -15.64 20.05 -5.98
CA GLU A 204 -16.82 20.88 -6.23
C GLU A 204 -16.78 21.55 -7.61
N TRP A 205 -15.61 21.69 -8.23
CA TRP A 205 -15.49 22.30 -9.55
C TRP A 205 -15.48 21.24 -10.66
N THR A 206 -14.39 20.49 -10.79
CA THR A 206 -14.30 19.43 -11.80
C THR A 206 -15.15 18.22 -11.49
N GLY A 207 -15.54 18.04 -10.22
CA GLY A 207 -16.53 17.03 -9.86
C GLY A 207 -17.92 17.31 -10.44
N GLU A 208 -18.31 18.56 -10.74
CA GLU A 208 -19.59 18.83 -11.42
C GLU A 208 -19.64 18.24 -12.82
N LEU A 209 -18.52 18.23 -13.53
CA LEU A 209 -18.41 17.53 -14.82
C LEU A 209 -18.60 16.02 -14.64
N LEU A 210 -17.97 15.43 -13.64
CA LEU A 210 -18.08 14.00 -13.40
C LEU A 210 -19.51 13.60 -12.93
N LYS A 211 -20.15 14.43 -12.10
CA LYS A 211 -21.55 14.29 -11.68
C LYS A 211 -22.49 14.41 -12.88
N PHE A 212 -22.28 15.40 -13.75
CA PHE A 212 -23.02 15.55 -15.00
C PHE A 212 -22.96 14.28 -15.85
N LEU A 213 -21.81 13.60 -15.88
CA LEU A 213 -21.60 12.35 -16.61
C LEU A 213 -22.08 11.09 -15.87
N GLY A 214 -22.67 11.23 -14.67
CA GLY A 214 -23.27 10.12 -13.91
C GLY A 214 -22.33 9.43 -12.91
N LEU A 215 -21.25 10.08 -12.49
CA LEU A 215 -20.38 9.60 -11.40
C LEU A 215 -20.73 10.27 -10.06
N SER A 216 -20.56 9.51 -8.99
CA SER A 216 -20.63 10.02 -7.61
C SER A 216 -19.27 10.53 -7.15
N ILE A 217 -19.25 11.67 -6.46
CA ILE A 217 -18.04 12.36 -6.01
C ILE A 217 -18.09 12.58 -4.51
N GLY A 218 -17.05 12.14 -3.82
CA GLY A 218 -16.81 12.40 -2.41
C GLY A 218 -15.56 13.24 -2.20
N CYS A 219 -15.47 13.91 -1.05
CA CYS A 219 -14.27 14.61 -0.59
C CYS A 219 -14.09 14.31 0.90
N ILE A 220 -12.94 13.76 1.29
CA ILE A 220 -12.56 13.61 2.69
C ILE A 220 -11.78 14.84 3.15
N GLN A 221 -11.98 15.23 4.40
CA GLN A 221 -11.34 16.39 5.01
C GLN A 221 -10.94 16.06 6.44
N SER A 222 -10.02 16.86 6.97
CA SER A 222 -9.58 16.73 8.36
C SER A 222 -10.76 16.81 9.33
N GLN A 223 -10.69 16.03 10.42
CA GLN A 223 -11.74 15.93 11.44
C GLN A 223 -13.10 15.40 10.97
N MET A 224 -13.23 14.93 9.73
CA MET A 224 -14.44 14.25 9.26
C MET A 224 -14.68 12.95 10.04
N PRO A 225 -15.91 12.69 10.55
CA PRO A 225 -16.23 11.47 11.28
C PRO A 225 -16.27 10.24 10.36
N SER A 226 -16.03 9.05 10.91
CA SER A 226 -15.83 7.82 10.14
C SER A 226 -17.02 7.40 9.28
N ASP A 227 -18.25 7.66 9.73
CA ASP A 227 -19.47 7.42 8.96
C ASP A 227 -19.50 8.25 7.67
N ARG A 228 -19.21 9.55 7.77
CA ARG A 228 -19.10 10.44 6.60
C ARG A 228 -17.92 10.09 5.71
N ARG A 229 -16.78 9.67 6.28
CA ARG A 229 -15.65 9.18 5.47
C ARG A 229 -16.07 7.98 4.65
N ARG A 230 -16.76 7.01 5.25
CA ARG A 230 -17.25 5.81 4.54
C ARG A 230 -18.20 6.17 3.40
N GLU A 231 -19.11 7.12 3.61
CA GLU A 231 -19.97 7.65 2.53
C GLU A 231 -19.14 8.23 1.38
N ASN A 232 -18.11 9.03 1.68
CA ASN A 232 -17.25 9.65 0.68
C ASN A 232 -16.32 8.64 -0.03
N TYR A 233 -15.86 7.61 0.66
CA TYR A 233 -15.09 6.52 0.06
C TYR A 233 -15.95 5.62 -0.84
N ASN A 234 -17.25 5.50 -0.54
CA ASN A 234 -18.20 4.74 -1.36
C ASN A 234 -18.58 5.43 -2.68
N CYS A 235 -18.22 6.69 -2.87
CA CYS A 235 -18.33 7.36 -4.17
C CYS A 235 -17.39 6.74 -5.22
N ASP A 236 -17.72 6.93 -6.50
CA ASP A 236 -16.88 6.49 -7.61
C ASP A 236 -15.50 7.17 -7.60
N VAL A 237 -15.46 8.42 -7.15
CA VAL A 237 -14.24 9.22 -6.98
C VAL A 237 -14.24 9.86 -5.61
N THR A 238 -13.10 9.82 -4.93
CA THR A 238 -12.88 10.45 -3.62
C THR A 238 -11.69 11.40 -3.70
N TYR A 239 -11.91 12.68 -3.42
CA TYR A 239 -10.86 13.68 -3.28
C TYR A 239 -10.36 13.75 -1.84
N GLY A 240 -9.09 14.06 -1.64
CA GLY A 240 -8.51 14.25 -0.31
C GLY A 240 -7.03 14.61 -0.35
N THR A 241 -6.39 14.66 0.82
CA THR A 241 -4.94 14.82 0.93
C THR A 241 -4.27 13.49 1.20
N ASN A 242 -2.97 13.39 0.88
CA ASN A 242 -2.17 12.20 1.17
C ASN A 242 -2.23 11.80 2.65
N SER A 243 -2.25 12.78 3.55
CA SER A 243 -2.33 12.59 4.99
C SER A 243 -3.66 11.98 5.40
N GLU A 244 -4.78 12.47 4.87
CA GLU A 244 -6.10 11.92 5.18
C GLU A 244 -6.24 10.47 4.68
N PHE A 245 -5.87 10.18 3.43
CA PHE A 245 -5.86 8.80 2.91
C PHE A 245 -4.92 7.88 3.71
N GLY A 246 -3.72 8.35 4.04
CA GLY A 246 -2.73 7.54 4.75
C GLY A 246 -3.15 7.27 6.21
N PHE A 247 -3.71 8.26 6.91
CA PHE A 247 -4.20 8.06 8.25
C PHE A 247 -5.46 7.18 8.30
N ASP A 248 -6.38 7.28 7.33
CA ASP A 248 -7.50 6.36 7.23
C ASP A 248 -7.03 4.92 7.00
N TYR A 249 -6.01 4.72 6.15
CA TYR A 249 -5.39 3.40 5.98
C TYR A 249 -4.80 2.86 7.30
N LEU A 250 -4.09 3.70 8.05
CA LEU A 250 -3.52 3.31 9.35
C LEU A 250 -4.61 3.01 10.39
N ARG A 251 -5.70 3.78 10.41
CA ARG A 251 -6.87 3.53 11.27
C ARG A 251 -7.51 2.18 10.94
N ASP A 252 -7.78 1.92 9.67
CA ASP A 252 -8.45 0.72 9.19
C ASP A 252 -7.67 -0.58 9.50
N ASN A 253 -6.34 -0.51 9.54
CA ASN A 253 -5.48 -1.67 9.77
C ASN A 253 -4.94 -1.78 11.21
N GLY A 254 -4.84 -0.67 11.94
CA GLY A 254 -4.21 -0.63 13.26
C GLY A 254 -5.19 -0.44 14.43
N MET A 255 -6.40 0.05 14.17
CA MET A 255 -7.33 0.45 15.24
C MET A 255 -8.76 -0.06 15.06
N SER A 256 -9.20 -0.35 13.84
CA SER A 256 -10.52 -0.94 13.61
C SER A 256 -10.58 -2.39 14.12
N HIS A 257 -11.63 -2.72 14.87
CA HIS A 257 -11.88 -4.06 15.42
C HIS A 257 -12.76 -4.93 14.53
N SER A 258 -13.43 -4.33 13.56
CA SER A 258 -14.32 -5.00 12.62
C SER A 258 -14.23 -4.39 11.23
N ILE A 259 -14.69 -5.14 10.21
CA ILE A 259 -14.77 -4.66 8.82
C ILE A 259 -15.73 -3.47 8.72
N ASP A 260 -16.82 -3.47 9.49
CA ASP A 260 -17.82 -2.41 9.47
C ASP A 260 -17.28 -1.07 10.00
N GLU A 261 -16.24 -1.09 10.84
CA GLU A 261 -15.54 0.10 11.31
C GLU A 261 -14.60 0.70 10.27
N GLN A 262 -14.19 -0.08 9.26
CA GLN A 262 -13.30 0.41 8.21
C GLN A 262 -14.02 1.44 7.33
N VAL A 263 -13.26 2.42 6.85
CA VAL A 263 -13.78 3.51 6.01
C VAL A 263 -13.37 3.38 4.56
N GLN A 264 -12.18 2.84 4.27
CA GLN A 264 -11.69 2.63 2.90
C GLN A 264 -12.24 1.35 2.28
N ARG A 265 -12.20 1.28 0.94
CA ARG A 265 -12.65 0.10 0.17
C ARG A 265 -11.62 -0.43 -0.84
N GLY A 266 -10.33 -0.19 -0.56
CA GLY A 266 -9.19 -0.61 -1.38
C GLY A 266 -8.41 0.54 -2.02
N HIS A 267 -7.35 0.20 -2.77
CA HIS A 267 -6.43 1.16 -3.39
C HIS A 267 -6.26 0.84 -4.88
N TYR A 268 -7.30 1.09 -5.67
CA TYR A 268 -7.32 0.72 -7.10
C TYR A 268 -6.50 1.68 -7.96
N PHE A 269 -6.87 2.96 -8.00
CA PHE A 269 -6.23 3.97 -8.83
C PHE A 269 -6.16 5.30 -8.09
N ALA A 270 -4.99 5.93 -8.15
CA ALA A 270 -4.76 7.23 -7.50
C ALA A 270 -4.10 8.20 -8.47
N ILE A 271 -4.63 9.43 -8.53
CA ILE A 271 -3.95 10.55 -9.19
C ILE A 271 -3.43 11.46 -8.10
N ILE A 272 -2.15 11.81 -8.19
CA ILE A 272 -1.50 12.72 -7.26
C ILE A 272 -1.23 14.02 -8.00
N ASP A 273 -1.93 15.08 -7.60
CA ASP A 273 -1.60 16.44 -8.02
C ASP A 273 -0.37 16.93 -7.24
N GLU A 274 0.49 17.71 -7.91
CA GLU A 274 1.80 18.14 -7.40
C GLU A 274 2.61 16.98 -6.79
N VAL A 275 2.84 15.95 -7.62
CA VAL A 275 3.49 14.68 -7.24
C VAL A 275 4.88 14.85 -6.62
N ASP A 276 5.61 15.90 -7.00
CA ASP A 276 6.91 16.24 -6.41
C ASP A 276 6.76 16.66 -4.94
N SER A 277 5.79 17.52 -4.64
CA SER A 277 5.49 17.93 -3.27
C SER A 277 5.10 16.73 -2.40
N VAL A 278 4.24 15.85 -2.91
CA VAL A 278 3.71 14.71 -2.13
C VAL A 278 4.72 13.57 -2.00
N LEU A 279 5.28 13.08 -3.12
CA LEU A 279 6.12 11.87 -3.12
C LEU A 279 7.60 12.13 -2.86
N ILE A 280 8.07 13.39 -2.89
CA ILE A 280 9.46 13.75 -2.63
C ILE A 280 9.56 14.57 -1.33
N ASP A 281 8.87 15.70 -1.25
CA ASP A 281 9.03 16.60 -0.11
C ASP A 281 8.35 16.10 1.16
N GLU A 282 7.10 15.65 1.06
CA GLU A 282 6.34 15.14 2.21
C GLU A 282 6.72 13.71 2.61
N ALA A 283 7.19 12.91 1.66
CA ALA A 283 7.64 11.53 1.90
C ALA A 283 8.81 11.41 2.89
N ARG A 284 9.44 12.52 3.28
CA ARG A 284 10.49 12.58 4.32
C ARG A 284 9.96 12.30 5.73
N THR A 285 8.67 12.50 5.98
CA THR A 285 8.07 12.34 7.30
C THR A 285 7.02 11.23 7.27
N PRO A 286 7.17 10.15 8.07
CA PRO A 286 6.17 9.08 8.11
C PRO A 286 4.89 9.55 8.81
N LEU A 287 3.76 8.94 8.43
CA LEU A 287 2.50 9.10 9.14
C LEU A 287 2.50 8.21 10.39
N ILE A 288 2.26 8.80 11.56
CA ILE A 288 2.32 8.11 12.85
C ILE A 288 1.03 8.36 13.63
N ILE A 289 0.40 7.26 14.08
CA ILE A 289 -0.66 7.31 15.08
C ILE A 289 -0.06 6.85 16.41
N SER A 290 0.04 7.77 17.37
CA SER A 290 0.48 7.47 18.73
C SER A 290 -0.69 7.53 19.69
N GLY A 291 -0.83 6.49 20.53
CA GLY A 291 -1.77 6.48 21.64
C GLY A 291 -1.04 6.20 22.96
N PRO A 292 -1.64 6.56 24.11
CA PRO A 292 -1.10 6.17 25.41
C PRO A 292 -1.05 4.64 25.51
N SER A 293 0.01 4.08 26.11
CA SER A 293 0.05 2.63 26.36
C SER A 293 -1.04 2.27 27.36
N THR A 294 -2.04 1.50 26.94
CA THR A 294 -3.13 1.01 27.81
C THR A 294 -2.63 0.07 28.91
N VAL A 295 -1.45 -0.53 28.72
CA VAL A 295 -0.78 -1.38 29.70
C VAL A 295 0.29 -0.59 30.45
N THR A 296 -0.14 0.10 31.51
CA THR A 296 0.75 0.72 32.53
C THR A 296 1.26 -0.32 33.55
N HIS A 297 1.15 -1.62 33.27
CA HIS A 297 1.62 -2.66 34.19
C HIS A 297 3.09 -2.99 33.93
N THR A 298 3.97 -2.06 34.30
CA THR A 298 5.41 -2.31 34.51
C THR A 298 5.68 -3.38 35.56
N HIS A 299 4.65 -3.91 36.23
CA HIS A 299 4.75 -4.97 37.24
C HIS A 299 5.57 -6.18 36.80
N GLN A 300 5.61 -6.56 35.53
CA GLN A 300 6.45 -7.69 35.12
C GLN A 300 7.94 -7.33 35.25
N TYR A 301 8.35 -6.15 34.78
CA TYR A 301 9.72 -5.69 34.93
C TYR A 301 10.06 -5.51 36.41
N ASP A 302 9.17 -4.87 37.18
CA ASP A 302 9.37 -4.64 38.61
C ASP A 302 9.39 -5.95 39.42
N ARG A 303 8.60 -6.96 39.03
CA ARG A 303 8.57 -8.29 39.65
C ARG A 303 9.81 -9.11 39.31
N PHE A 304 10.21 -9.15 38.04
CA PHE A 304 11.28 -10.04 37.59
C PHE A 304 12.67 -9.44 37.73
N LYS A 305 12.83 -8.11 37.67
CA LYS A 305 14.11 -7.43 37.87
C LYS A 305 14.84 -7.85 39.15
N PRO A 306 14.23 -7.86 40.36
CA PRO A 306 14.93 -8.28 41.56
C PRO A 306 15.32 -9.77 41.52
N LEU A 307 14.47 -10.64 40.97
CA LEU A 307 14.73 -12.07 40.86
C LEU A 307 15.89 -12.36 39.88
N VAL A 308 15.87 -11.73 38.70
CA VAL A 308 16.95 -11.82 37.71
C VAL A 308 18.24 -11.24 38.30
N ASN A 309 18.18 -10.10 38.99
CA ASN A 309 19.35 -9.52 39.66
C ASN A 309 19.94 -10.46 40.71
N GLN A 310 19.12 -11.12 41.51
CA GLN A 310 19.58 -12.10 42.50
C GLN A 310 20.22 -13.31 41.82
N LEU A 311 19.62 -13.82 40.74
CA LEU A 311 20.19 -14.93 39.96
C LEU A 311 21.55 -14.55 39.38
N VAL A 312 21.64 -13.40 38.70
CA VAL A 312 22.89 -12.89 38.13
C VAL A 312 23.96 -12.70 39.20
N LYS A 313 23.61 -12.16 40.38
CA LYS A 313 24.55 -12.04 41.52
C LYS A 313 25.06 -13.41 41.98
N LYS A 314 24.17 -14.39 42.17
CA LYS A 314 24.56 -15.76 42.57
C LYS A 314 25.47 -16.42 41.54
N GLN A 315 25.13 -16.32 40.25
CA GLN A 315 25.96 -16.88 39.19
C GLN A 315 27.32 -16.17 39.08
N THR A 316 27.36 -14.85 39.26
CA THR A 316 28.61 -14.07 39.28
C THR A 316 29.52 -14.50 40.42
N ASN A 317 28.97 -14.69 41.64
CA ASN A 317 29.75 -15.16 42.78
C ASN A 317 30.32 -16.56 42.53
N LEU A 318 29.51 -17.50 42.02
CA LEU A 318 29.95 -18.84 41.66
C LEU A 318 31.09 -18.82 40.63
N CYS A 319 30.97 -17.97 39.61
CA CYS A 319 32.03 -17.80 38.61
C CYS A 319 33.31 -17.21 39.23
N ASN A 320 33.20 -16.26 40.17
CA ASN A 320 34.36 -15.67 40.83
C ASN A 320 35.07 -16.67 41.76
N GLU A 321 34.32 -17.49 42.50
CA GLU A 321 34.87 -18.56 43.34
C GLU A 321 35.62 -19.59 42.50
N ALA A 322 35.01 -20.06 41.40
CA ALA A 322 35.67 -20.97 40.47
C ALA A 322 36.90 -20.32 39.81
N MET A 323 36.88 -19.01 39.52
CA MET A 323 38.08 -18.31 39.04
C MET A 323 39.19 -18.23 40.08
N GLN A 324 38.86 -18.04 41.36
CA GLN A 324 39.86 -18.04 42.43
C GLN A 324 40.50 -19.41 42.59
N GLN A 325 39.71 -20.49 42.52
CA GLN A 325 40.21 -21.86 42.51
C GLN A 325 41.14 -22.11 41.31
N ALA A 326 40.77 -21.64 40.12
CA ALA A 326 41.60 -21.74 38.93
C ALA A 326 42.97 -21.08 39.15
N LYS A 327 43.01 -19.87 39.69
CA LYS A 327 44.26 -19.14 39.98
C LYS A 327 45.13 -19.84 41.01
N GLN A 328 44.55 -20.24 42.14
CA GLN A 328 45.30 -20.93 43.20
C GLN A 328 45.90 -22.25 42.71
N ALA A 329 45.15 -23.00 41.91
CA ALA A 329 45.63 -24.25 41.32
C ALA A 329 46.74 -24.03 40.29
N LEU A 330 46.67 -22.96 39.49
CA LEU A 330 47.78 -22.56 38.60
C LEU A 330 49.04 -22.19 39.40
N ASP A 331 48.89 -21.41 40.48
CA ASP A 331 50.00 -21.01 41.36
C ASP A 331 50.67 -22.22 42.03
N SER A 332 49.90 -23.27 42.36
CA SER A 332 50.41 -24.53 42.93
C SER A 332 50.80 -25.57 41.88
N SER A 333 50.82 -25.23 40.58
CA SER A 333 51.11 -26.15 39.47
C SER A 333 50.18 -27.39 39.39
N ASP A 334 48.95 -27.28 39.88
CA ASP A 334 47.89 -28.29 39.74
C ASP A 334 47.05 -27.99 38.50
N SER A 335 47.54 -28.46 37.34
CA SER A 335 46.89 -28.25 36.05
C SER A 335 45.53 -28.93 35.92
N GLU A 336 45.25 -30.03 36.64
CA GLU A 336 43.97 -30.73 36.53
C GLU A 336 42.84 -29.91 37.18
N THR A 337 43.08 -29.44 38.41
CA THR A 337 42.13 -28.61 39.16
C THR A 337 41.95 -27.24 38.48
N ALA A 338 43.05 -26.64 38.01
CA ALA A 338 43.04 -25.38 37.28
C ALA A 338 42.15 -25.45 36.03
N GLY A 339 42.39 -26.44 35.17
CA GLY A 339 41.63 -26.59 33.93
C GLY A 339 40.15 -26.88 34.16
N ARG A 340 39.79 -27.73 35.13
CA ARG A 340 38.39 -27.97 35.50
C ARG A 340 37.69 -26.70 35.99
N ALA A 341 38.35 -25.90 36.82
CA ALA A 341 37.80 -24.65 37.34
C ALA A 341 37.63 -23.59 36.23
N MET A 342 38.59 -23.48 35.31
CA MET A 342 38.51 -22.60 34.14
C MET A 342 37.34 -22.97 33.22
N VAL A 343 37.10 -24.25 32.98
CA VAL A 343 35.98 -24.73 32.15
C VAL A 343 34.63 -24.42 32.81
N LYS A 344 34.50 -24.58 34.14
CA LYS A 344 33.29 -24.17 34.87
C LYS A 344 32.97 -22.69 34.67
N VAL A 345 33.97 -21.83 34.69
CA VAL A 345 33.78 -20.38 34.45
C VAL A 345 33.53 -20.09 32.97
N LYS A 346 34.12 -20.85 32.05
CA LYS A 346 33.90 -20.72 30.59
C LYS A 346 32.43 -20.93 30.23
N PHE A 347 31.77 -21.91 30.85
CA PHE A 347 30.33 -22.16 30.69
C PHE A 347 29.43 -21.29 31.57
N GLY A 348 30.02 -20.55 32.51
CA GLY A 348 29.30 -19.65 33.41
C GLY A 348 28.82 -18.37 32.72
N GLN A 349 27.72 -17.83 33.24
CA GLN A 349 27.23 -16.50 32.89
C GLN A 349 27.05 -15.67 34.16
N PRO A 350 27.31 -14.35 34.15
CA PRO A 350 27.87 -13.57 33.04
C PRO A 350 29.34 -13.88 32.77
N LYS A 351 29.82 -13.56 31.55
CA LYS A 351 31.21 -13.81 31.13
C LYS A 351 32.21 -13.18 32.11
N ASN A 352 33.12 -13.99 32.64
CA ASN A 352 34.12 -13.54 33.59
C ASN A 352 35.35 -12.92 32.90
N ARG A 353 35.65 -11.64 33.18
CA ARG A 353 36.79 -10.93 32.58
C ARG A 353 38.15 -11.50 32.98
N GLN A 354 38.27 -12.10 34.16
CA GLN A 354 39.53 -12.67 34.64
C GLN A 354 39.87 -13.95 33.87
N LEU A 355 38.86 -14.75 33.50
CA LEU A 355 39.06 -15.91 32.64
C LEU A 355 39.58 -15.48 31.27
N LEU A 356 38.98 -14.44 30.68
CA LEU A 356 39.40 -13.94 29.38
C LEU A 356 40.89 -13.56 29.35
N ARG A 357 41.38 -12.88 30.40
CA ARG A 357 42.81 -12.54 30.55
C ARG A 357 43.68 -13.78 30.73
N LEU A 358 43.27 -14.73 31.58
CA LEU A 358 44.04 -15.96 31.78
C LEU A 358 44.16 -16.80 30.50
N MET A 359 43.14 -16.78 29.65
CA MET A 359 43.12 -17.48 28.36
C MET A 359 43.97 -16.79 27.28
N GLU A 360 44.55 -15.61 27.53
CA GLU A 360 45.53 -14.98 26.63
C GLU A 360 46.86 -15.76 26.62
N GLU A 361 47.22 -16.40 27.74
CA GLU A 361 48.40 -17.25 27.86
C GLU A 361 48.18 -18.62 27.18
N PRO A 362 49.05 -19.04 26.23
CA PRO A 362 48.88 -20.29 25.48
C PRO A 362 48.85 -21.55 26.36
N GLU A 363 49.63 -21.57 27.45
CA GLU A 363 49.69 -22.71 28.37
C GLU A 363 48.38 -22.87 29.16
N ASN A 364 47.85 -21.79 29.71
CA ASN A 364 46.55 -21.80 30.41
C ASN A 364 45.41 -22.21 29.47
N ARG A 365 45.47 -21.76 28.21
CA ARG A 365 44.50 -22.17 27.18
C ARG A 365 44.56 -23.68 26.91
N ARG A 366 45.76 -24.25 26.76
CA ARG A 366 45.94 -25.69 26.58
C ARG A 366 45.41 -26.49 27.77
N ILE A 367 45.65 -26.02 28.99
CA ILE A 367 45.14 -26.65 30.22
C ILE A 367 43.61 -26.67 30.20
N ALA A 368 42.96 -25.54 29.92
CA ALA A 368 41.50 -25.45 29.87
C ALA A 368 40.89 -26.31 28.74
N GLU A 369 41.46 -26.28 27.53
CA GLU A 369 41.01 -27.08 26.38
C GLU A 369 41.16 -28.58 26.63
N LYS A 370 42.27 -29.00 27.25
CA LYS A 370 42.48 -30.40 27.64
C LYS A 370 41.46 -30.87 28.67
N SER A 371 41.16 -30.05 29.68
CA SER A 371 40.12 -30.36 30.67
C SER A 371 38.72 -30.40 30.04
N GLU A 372 38.42 -29.50 29.11
CA GLU A 372 37.15 -29.50 28.37
C GLU A 372 36.98 -30.75 27.51
N LEU A 373 38.03 -31.14 26.77
CA LEU A 373 38.03 -32.39 26.00
C LEU A 373 37.85 -33.63 26.89
N SER A 374 38.45 -33.64 28.08
CA SER A 374 38.28 -34.74 29.04
C SER A 374 36.83 -34.89 29.56
N LEU A 375 36.12 -33.77 29.74
CA LEU A 375 34.70 -33.75 30.12
C LEU A 375 33.82 -34.40 29.04
N TYR A 376 34.14 -34.17 27.76
CA TYR A 376 33.40 -34.77 26.63
C TYR A 376 33.77 -36.23 26.36
N GLN A 377 34.97 -36.68 26.75
CA GLN A 377 35.37 -38.09 26.63
C GLN A 377 34.57 -39.01 27.57
N ASP A 378 34.23 -38.53 28.78
CA ASP A 378 33.45 -39.30 29.76
C ASP A 378 31.98 -39.49 29.35
N THR A 379 31.40 -38.57 28.56
CA THR A 379 30.05 -38.73 27.99
C THR A 379 29.94 -39.83 26.94
N HIS A 380 31.05 -40.30 26.36
CA HIS A 380 31.10 -41.40 25.39
C HIS A 380 31.49 -42.75 26.01
N LYS A 381 31.87 -42.80 27.30
CA LYS A 381 32.10 -44.06 28.04
C LYS A 381 30.94 -44.36 28.99
N LYS A 382 29.79 -44.67 28.39
CA LYS A 382 28.80 -45.58 29.00
C LYS A 382 28.33 -46.56 27.93
N ALA A 383 28.92 -47.75 27.95
CA ALA A 383 28.23 -49.02 27.76
C ALA A 383 28.03 -49.61 29.16
#